data_AF-A0AAJ2H1Q5-F1
#
_entry.id   AF-A0AAJ2H1Q5-F1
#
_cell.length_a   1.000
_cell.length_b   1.000
_cell.length_c   1.000
_cell.angle_alpha   90.00
_cell.angle_beta   90.00
_cell.angle_gamma   90.00
#
_symmetry.space_group_name_H-M   'P 1'
#
loop_
_entity.id
_entity.type
_entity.pdbx_description
1 polymer ?
#
loop_
_entity_poly.entity_id
_entity_poly.type
_entity_poly.pdbx_seq_one_letter_code
_entity_poly.pdbx_strand_id
1 'polypeptide(L)'
;NLDTFKAFNHWKPLLMSVDLYVIGNALVDLEYSVDDQFLQQHQLQKGTMQLAEQATQQQLLNHLSQHHAQEKASGGSAANSAVAYAAMGGSTF
;
A
#
# COMPACT_ATOMS: atom_id res chain seq x y z
N ASN A 1 45.30 -11.87 -27.17
CA ASN A 1 45.70 -13.08 -26.43
C ASN A 1 44.44 -13.61 -25.74
N LEU A 2 44.18 -14.93 -25.76
CA LEU A 2 43.05 -15.55 -25.05
C LEU A 2 43.02 -15.16 -23.54
N ASP A 3 44.17 -14.76 -22.99
CA ASP A 3 44.31 -14.28 -21.61
C ASP A 3 43.66 -12.92 -21.36
N THR A 4 43.55 -12.05 -22.37
CA THR A 4 42.87 -10.74 -22.24
C THR A 4 41.35 -10.87 -22.18
N PHE A 5 40.79 -11.95 -22.74
CA PHE A 5 39.34 -12.22 -22.72
C PHE A 5 38.90 -12.85 -21.39
N LYS A 6 39.77 -13.61 -20.71
CA LYS A 6 39.49 -14.19 -19.39
C LYS A 6 39.45 -13.15 -18.27
N ALA A 7 40.19 -12.05 -18.41
CA ALA A 7 40.20 -10.96 -17.42
C ALA A 7 38.87 -10.17 -17.38
N PHE A 8 38.12 -10.14 -18.48
CA PHE A 8 36.84 -9.42 -18.55
C PHE A 8 35.69 -10.14 -17.81
N ASN A 9 35.83 -11.46 -17.55
CA ASN A 9 34.80 -12.28 -16.89
C ASN A 9 34.95 -12.38 -15.36
N HIS A 10 35.93 -11.72 -14.75
CA HIS A 10 36.13 -11.76 -13.29
C HIS A 10 35.44 -10.62 -12.53
N TRP A 11 34.80 -9.68 -13.21
CA TRP A 11 34.04 -8.62 -12.55
C TRP A 11 32.59 -9.08 -12.34
N LYS A 12 32.40 -9.92 -11.31
CA LYS A 12 31.06 -10.17 -10.75
C LYS A 12 30.72 -8.92 -9.94
N PRO A 13 29.74 -8.09 -10.34
CA PRO A 13 29.36 -6.96 -9.50
C PRO A 13 28.95 -7.52 -8.14
N LEU A 14 29.48 -6.93 -7.06
CA LEU A 14 28.98 -7.16 -5.72
C LEU A 14 27.53 -6.67 -5.70
N LEU A 15 26.59 -7.55 -6.06
CA LEU A 15 25.17 -7.36 -5.79
C LEU A 15 25.03 -7.41 -4.27
N MET A 16 25.07 -6.24 -3.63
CA MET A 16 24.70 -6.11 -2.24
C MET A 16 23.22 -6.43 -2.13
N SER A 17 22.90 -7.54 -1.45
CA SER A 17 21.52 -7.86 -1.10
C SER A 17 21.05 -6.87 -0.04
N VAL A 18 19.89 -6.24 -0.25
CA VAL A 18 19.26 -5.35 0.71
C VAL A 18 18.00 -6.03 1.23
N ASP A 19 17.96 -6.26 2.53
CA ASP A 19 16.77 -6.73 3.22
C ASP A 19 15.89 -5.52 3.57
N LEU A 20 14.63 -5.55 3.12
CA LEU A 20 13.64 -4.52 3.46
C LEU A 20 12.83 -4.97 4.68
N TYR A 21 12.79 -4.12 5.69
CA TYR A 21 11.91 -4.29 6.85
C TYR A 21 10.90 -3.16 6.87
N VAL A 22 9.62 -3.49 7.06
CA VAL A 22 8.55 -2.48 7.13
C VAL A 22 7.88 -2.46 8.50
N ILE A 23 7.52 -1.26 8.94
CA ILE A 23 6.73 -1.05 10.16
C ILE A 23 5.54 -0.19 9.78
N GLY A 24 4.34 -0.64 10.12
CA GLY A 24 3.12 0.13 9.91
C GLY A 24 1.94 -0.48 10.66
N ASN A 25 0.85 0.27 10.72
CA ASN A 25 -0.39 -0.23 11.31
C ASN A 25 -0.99 -1.32 10.43
N ALA A 26 -1.41 -2.42 11.04
CA ALA A 26 -2.23 -3.43 10.39
C ALA A 26 -3.64 -2.83 10.17
N LEU A 27 -3.95 -2.52 8.91
CA LEU A 27 -5.21 -1.91 8.51
C LEU A 27 -5.95 -2.82 7.52
N VAL A 28 -7.27 -2.65 7.47
CA VAL A 28 -8.15 -3.26 6.48
C VAL A 28 -8.84 -2.13 5.74
N ASP A 29 -8.65 -2.08 4.43
CA ASP A 29 -9.29 -1.07 3.59
C ASP A 29 -10.71 -1.55 3.25
N LEU A 30 -11.68 -0.66 3.45
CA LEU A 30 -13.08 -0.86 3.10
C LEU A 30 -13.44 0.12 1.99
N GLU A 31 -13.72 -0.40 0.81
CA GLU A 31 -14.01 0.40 -0.38
C GLU A 31 -15.51 0.44 -0.65
N TYR A 32 -16.04 1.64 -0.92
CA TYR A 32 -17.45 1.88 -1.17
C TYR A 32 -17.61 2.82 -2.36
N SER A 33 -18.60 2.56 -3.20
CA SER A 33 -19.03 3.51 -4.24
C SER A 33 -20.07 4.47 -3.68
N VAL A 34 -19.76 5.76 -3.68
CA VAL A 34 -20.63 6.85 -3.20
C VAL A 34 -20.72 7.96 -4.23
N ASP A 35 -21.77 8.79 -4.13
CA ASP A 35 -21.93 9.98 -4.97
C ASP A 35 -21.31 11.23 -4.32
N ASP A 36 -21.29 12.33 -5.09
CA ASP A 36 -20.74 13.61 -4.62
C ASP A 36 -21.57 14.23 -3.48
N GLN A 37 -22.86 13.91 -3.42
CA GLN A 37 -23.76 14.39 -2.37
C GLN A 37 -23.40 13.79 -1.02
N PHE A 38 -23.08 12.50 -0.98
CA PHE A 38 -22.60 11.81 0.22
C PHE A 38 -21.35 12.48 0.79
N LEU A 39 -20.37 12.79 -0.09
CA LEU A 39 -19.14 13.45 0.32
C LEU A 39 -19.39 14.83 0.92
N GLN A 40 -20.27 15.63 0.30
CA GLN A 40 -20.65 16.95 0.83
C GLN A 40 -21.37 16.85 2.18
N GLN A 41 -22.32 15.91 2.31
CA GLN A 41 -23.09 15.69 3.53
C GLN A 41 -22.21 15.27 4.71
N HIS A 42 -21.13 14.53 4.43
CA HIS A 42 -20.18 14.05 5.43
C HIS A 42 -18.90 14.89 5.54
N GLN A 43 -18.84 16.05 4.88
CA GLN A 43 -17.68 16.96 4.91
C GLN A 43 -16.36 16.28 4.48
N LEU A 44 -16.46 15.29 3.60
CA LEU A 44 -15.33 14.54 3.07
C LEU A 44 -14.78 15.24 1.82
N GLN A 45 -13.52 15.65 1.88
CA GLN A 45 -12.86 16.26 0.74
C GLN A 45 -12.26 15.18 -0.18
N LYS A 46 -12.66 15.19 -1.46
CA LYS A 46 -12.13 14.29 -2.48
C LYS A 46 -10.60 14.35 -2.56
N GLY A 47 -9.96 13.19 -2.70
CA GLY A 47 -8.51 13.07 -2.87
C GLY A 47 -7.70 13.38 -1.60
N THR A 48 -8.34 13.40 -0.44
CA THR A 48 -7.66 13.61 0.85
C THR A 48 -7.71 12.36 1.72
N MET A 49 -6.80 12.30 2.68
CA MET A 49 -6.82 11.33 3.78
C MET A 49 -7.02 12.09 5.07
N GLN A 50 -7.95 11.64 5.90
CA GLN A 50 -8.29 12.27 7.17
C GLN A 50 -8.24 11.23 8.28
N LEU A 51 -7.61 11.58 9.41
CA LEU A 51 -7.75 10.80 10.63
C LEU A 51 -9.11 11.14 11.25
N ALA A 52 -9.88 10.12 11.57
CA ALA A 52 -11.16 10.26 12.24
C ALA A 52 -11.08 9.72 13.66
N GLU A 53 -11.79 10.37 14.57
CA GLU A 53 -12.05 9.79 15.89
C GLU A 53 -13.01 8.60 15.77
N GLN A 54 -12.97 7.70 16.74
CA GLN A 54 -13.74 6.46 16.71
C GLN A 54 -15.25 6.69 16.52
N ALA A 55 -15.82 7.71 17.17
CA ALA A 55 -17.24 8.02 17.05
C ALA A 55 -17.62 8.43 15.61
N THR A 56 -16.83 9.33 15.02
CA THR A 56 -17.01 9.76 13.62
C THR A 56 -16.84 8.59 12.65
N GLN A 57 -15.84 7.74 12.87
CA GLN A 57 -15.61 6.55 12.04
C GLN A 57 -16.82 5.59 12.09
N GLN A 58 -17.36 5.31 13.29
CA GLN A 58 -18.52 4.43 13.43
C GLN A 58 -19.77 5.00 12.75
N GLN A 59 -20.03 6.31 12.91
CA GLN A 59 -21.13 6.98 12.22
C GLN A 59 -21.01 6.86 10.70
N LEU A 60 -19.82 7.11 10.17
CA LEU A 60 -19.56 7.02 8.73
C LEU A 60 -19.75 5.59 8.22
N LEU A 61 -19.23 4.59 8.94
CA LEU A 61 -19.40 3.18 8.58
C LEU A 61 -20.87 2.75 8.58
N ASN A 62 -21.67 3.21 9.55
CA ASN A 62 -23.09 2.93 9.59
C ASN A 62 -23.83 3.51 8.38
N HIS A 63 -23.49 4.72 7.95
CA HIS A 63 -24.09 5.31 6.75
C HIS A 63 -23.62 4.60 5.48
N LEU A 64 -22.33 4.26 5.38
CA LEU A 64 -21.76 3.52 4.25
C LEU A 64 -22.34 2.10 4.11
N SER A 65 -22.76 1.45 5.20
CA SER A 65 -23.41 0.14 5.15
C SER A 65 -24.73 0.14 4.37
N GLN A 66 -25.32 1.32 4.13
CA GLN A 66 -26.53 1.50 3.33
C GLN A 66 -26.21 1.65 1.83
N HIS A 67 -24.95 1.87 1.47
CA HIS A 67 -24.48 1.96 0.08
C HIS A 67 -24.07 0.58 -0.46
N HIS A 68 -24.20 0.40 -1.78
CA HIS A 68 -23.92 -0.86 -2.45
C HIS A 68 -22.41 -1.07 -2.69
N ALA A 69 -22.03 -2.36 -2.71
CA ALA A 69 -20.70 -2.91 -2.96
C ALA A 69 -19.63 -2.46 -1.96
N GLN A 70 -19.44 -3.28 -0.92
CA GLN A 70 -18.29 -3.22 -0.03
C GLN A 70 -17.22 -4.18 -0.56
N GLU A 71 -16.10 -3.64 -1.03
CA GLU A 71 -14.89 -4.45 -1.24
C GLU A 71 -13.99 -4.34 0.00
N LYS A 72 -13.27 -5.43 0.29
CA LYS A 72 -12.36 -5.53 1.43
C LYS A 72 -10.99 -5.92 0.91
N ALA A 73 -9.98 -5.15 1.27
CA ALA A 73 -8.60 -5.41 0.93
C ALA A 73 -7.70 -5.30 2.16
N SER A 74 -6.51 -5.89 2.08
CA SER A 74 -5.43 -5.56 3.01
C SER A 74 -5.05 -4.10 2.84
N GLY A 75 -5.06 -3.35 3.94
CA GLY A 75 -4.70 -1.94 3.93
C GLY A 75 -3.32 -1.67 4.51
N GLY A 76 -2.98 -0.38 4.55
CA GLY A 76 -1.76 0.11 5.18
C GLY A 76 -0.63 0.35 4.18
N SER A 77 -0.15 1.60 4.13
CA SER A 77 0.85 2.03 3.15
C SER A 77 2.18 1.27 3.25
N ALA A 78 2.62 0.95 4.47
CA ALA A 78 3.85 0.18 4.69
C ALA A 78 3.72 -1.26 4.16
N ALA A 79 2.60 -1.93 4.47
CA ALA A 79 2.31 -3.28 3.99
C ALA A 79 2.20 -3.32 2.46
N ASN A 80 1.46 -2.37 1.87
CA ASN A 80 1.32 -2.29 0.42
C ASN A 80 2.65 -2.01 -0.28
N SER A 81 3.54 -1.22 0.34
CA SER A 81 4.89 -0.97 -0.19
C SER A 81 5.78 -2.21 -0.15
N ALA A 82 5.72 -3.00 0.93
CA ALA A 82 6.43 -4.28 1.02
C ALA A 82 5.94 -5.27 -0.04
N VAL A 83 4.63 -5.41 -0.20
CA VAL A 83 4.05 -6.29 -1.23
C VAL A 83 4.49 -5.86 -2.63
N ALA A 84 4.48 -4.56 -2.94
CA ALA A 84 4.97 -4.05 -4.21
C ALA A 84 6.46 -4.33 -4.43
N TYR A 85 7.29 -4.15 -3.40
CA TYR A 85 8.72 -4.45 -3.46
C TYR A 85 8.99 -5.95 -3.70
N ALA A 86 8.26 -6.82 -3.01
CA ALA A 86 8.33 -8.26 -3.21
C ALA A 86 7.92 -8.66 -4.64
N ALA A 87 6.85 -8.05 -5.16
CA ALA A 87 6.38 -8.28 -6.53
C ALA A 87 7.40 -7.82 -7.60
N MET A 88 8.27 -6.87 -7.26
CA MET A 88 9.38 -6.42 -8.12
C MET A 88 10.65 -7.27 -7.97
N GLY A 89 10.62 -8.35 -7.17
CA GLY A 89 11.73 -9.31 -7.02
C GLY A 89 12.66 -9.01 -5.83
N GLY A 90 12.30 -8.09 -4.95
CA GLY A 90 13.04 -7.80 -3.72
C GLY A 90 12.64 -8.72 -2.55
N SER A 91 13.53 -8.85 -1.56
CA SER A 91 13.26 -9.57 -0.30
C SER A 91 12.79 -8.61 0.81
N THR A 92 11.61 -8.84 1.37
CA THR A 92 11.04 -8.01 2.45
C THR A 92 10.45 -8.86 3.58
N PHE A 93 10.39 -8.27 4.78
CA PHE A 93 9.90 -8.88 6.02
C PHE A 93 8.90 -7.97 6.74
#